data_AF-A0A3S1KXG2-F1
#
_entry.id   AF-A0A3S1KXG2-F1
#
_cell.length_a   1.000
_cell.length_b   1.000
_cell.length_c   1.000
_cell.angle_alpha   90.00
_cell.angle_beta   90.00
_cell.angle_gamma   90.00
#
_symmetry.space_group_name_H-M   'P 1'
#
loop_
_entity.id
_entity.type
_entity.pdbx_description
1 polymer ?
#
loop_
_entity_poly.entity_id
_entity_poly.type
_entity_poly.pdbx_seq_one_letter_code
_entity_poly.pdbx_strand_id
1 'polypeptide(L)'
;MTAKTWAFEDFVEGASLNLGSKDVSAAEIIEFASEFDAQPMHLDEDAGKASILGGLSASGWHTCAMFMRMLCDAFLLDSTSQGSPGID
;
A
#
# COMPACT_ATOMS: atom_id res chain seq x y z
N MET A 1 5.39 10.44 -13.98
CA MET A 1 4.49 11.11 -14.94
C MET A 1 4.48 10.26 -16.20
N THR A 2 3.44 9.44 -16.32
CA THR A 2 3.24 8.63 -17.53
C THR A 2 2.79 9.55 -18.66
N ALA A 3 3.11 9.24 -19.92
CA ALA A 3 2.77 10.11 -21.06
C ALA A 3 1.27 10.05 -21.44
N LYS A 4 0.44 9.38 -20.65
CA LYS A 4 -0.96 9.06 -20.94
C LYS A 4 -1.86 9.57 -19.82
N THR A 5 -2.95 10.25 -20.17
CA THR A 5 -4.06 10.48 -19.25
C THR A 5 -5.03 9.30 -19.34
N TRP A 6 -5.23 8.58 -18.23
CA TRP A 6 -6.11 7.42 -18.14
C TRP A 6 -7.57 7.82 -17.98
N ALA A 7 -8.45 7.15 -18.72
CA ALA A 7 -9.91 7.24 -18.59
C ALA A 7 -10.52 5.86 -18.31
N PHE A 8 -11.82 5.82 -18.03
CA PHE A 8 -12.51 4.56 -17.73
C PHE A 8 -12.45 3.57 -18.91
N GLU A 9 -12.53 4.09 -20.13
CA GLU A 9 -12.52 3.33 -21.38
C GLU A 9 -11.18 2.63 -21.67
N ASP A 10 -10.11 3.01 -20.96
CA ASP A 10 -8.81 2.37 -21.06
C ASP A 10 -8.70 1.05 -20.27
N PHE A 11 -9.65 0.79 -19.36
CA PHE A 11 -9.70 -0.43 -18.58
C PHE A 11 -10.56 -1.47 -19.30
N VAL A 12 -9.94 -2.60 -19.65
CA VAL A 12 -10.61 -3.73 -20.29
C VAL A 12 -10.55 -4.96 -19.40
N GLU A 13 -11.54 -5.84 -19.50
CA GLU A 13 -11.56 -7.08 -18.73
C GLU A 13 -10.31 -7.92 -19.00
N GLY A 14 -9.71 -8.45 -17.94
CA GLY A 14 -8.47 -9.23 -18.00
C GLY A 14 -7.19 -8.39 -18.13
N ALA A 15 -7.27 -7.06 -18.21
CA ALA A 15 -6.07 -6.21 -18.19
C ALA A 15 -5.29 -6.36 -16.88
N SER A 16 -3.97 -6.29 -16.97
CA SER A 16 -3.05 -6.29 -15.83
C SER A 16 -2.06 -5.13 -15.99
N LEU A 17 -1.86 -4.37 -14.92
CA LEU A 17 -0.91 -3.25 -14.89
C LEU A 17 0.22 -3.55 -13.91
N ASN A 18 1.45 -3.36 -14.35
CA ASN A 18 2.61 -3.45 -13.47
C ASN A 18 2.76 -2.11 -12.72
N LEU A 19 2.70 -2.16 -11.39
CA LEU A 19 2.79 -0.99 -10.52
C LEU A 19 4.22 -0.72 -10.02
N GLY A 20 5.19 -1.53 -10.45
CA GLY A 20 6.56 -1.52 -9.93
C GLY A 20 6.70 -2.30 -8.62
N SER A 21 7.78 -2.02 -7.90
CA SER A 21 8.11 -2.63 -6.61
C SER A 21 8.50 -1.55 -5.61
N LYS A 22 8.19 -1.79 -4.33
CA LYS A 22 8.65 -0.98 -3.22
C LYS A 22 9.38 -1.86 -2.22
N ASP A 23 10.63 -1.52 -1.95
CA ASP A 23 11.35 -2.09 -0.81
C ASP A 23 10.81 -1.46 0.47
N VAL A 24 10.56 -2.30 1.48
CA VAL A 24 10.00 -1.90 2.76
C VAL A 24 10.98 -2.31 3.85
N SER A 25 11.44 -1.33 4.62
CA SER A 25 12.38 -1.56 5.71
C SER A 25 11.66 -1.82 7.04
N ALA A 26 12.31 -2.52 7.96
CA ALA A 26 11.81 -2.71 9.32
C ALA A 26 11.55 -1.37 10.04
N ALA A 27 12.41 -0.37 9.80
CA ALA A 27 12.24 0.96 10.39
C ALA A 27 10.94 1.64 9.89
N GLU A 28 10.66 1.56 8.59
CA GLU A 28 9.42 2.11 8.00
C GLU A 28 8.17 1.38 8.54
N ILE A 29 8.26 0.06 8.73
CA ILE A 29 7.19 -0.74 9.35
C ILE A 29 6.88 -0.24 10.76
N ILE A 30 7.92 -0.12 11.59
CA ILE A 30 7.80 0.27 12.99
C ILE A 30 7.32 1.73 13.08
N GLU A 31 7.82 2.62 12.22
CA GLU A 31 7.39 4.02 12.17
C GLU A 31 5.89 4.13 11.93
N PHE A 32 5.37 3.51 10.85
CA PHE A 32 3.93 3.53 10.56
C PHE A 32 3.12 2.88 11.69
N ALA A 33 3.54 1.71 12.15
CA ALA A 33 2.84 0.97 13.19
C ALA A 33 2.78 1.76 14.51
N SER A 34 3.85 2.47 14.86
CA SER A 34 3.91 3.26 16.09
C SER A 34 2.88 4.38 16.13
N GLU A 35 2.48 4.89 14.96
CA GLU A 35 1.48 5.95 14.85
C GLU A 35 0.06 5.40 14.69
N PHE A 36 -0.13 4.36 13.87
CA PHE A 36 -1.47 3.98 13.40
C PHE A 36 -1.95 2.59 13.80
N ASP A 37 -1.04 1.64 14.04
CA ASP A 37 -1.39 0.23 14.28
C ASP A 37 -0.38 -0.45 15.21
N ALA A 38 -0.33 0.02 16.46
CA ALA A 38 0.67 -0.31 17.46
C ALA A 38 0.49 -1.72 18.07
N GLN A 39 0.07 -2.69 17.27
CA GLN A 39 0.03 -4.08 17.71
C GLN A 39 1.47 -4.63 17.84
N PRO A 40 1.76 -5.47 18.85
CA PRO A 40 3.14 -5.85 19.18
C PRO A 40 3.95 -6.45 18.01
N MET A 41 3.32 -7.27 17.17
CA MET A 41 3.95 -7.92 16.00
C MET A 41 4.37 -6.95 14.88
N HIS A 42 3.97 -5.68 14.96
CA HIS A 42 4.36 -4.62 14.03
C HIS A 42 5.46 -3.71 14.60
N LEU A 43 5.78 -3.85 15.88
CA LEU A 43 6.73 -2.98 16.60
C LEU A 43 8.00 -3.72 17.02
N ASP A 44 7.91 -5.03 17.22
CA ASP A 44 8.99 -5.83 17.79
C ASP A 44 9.10 -7.20 17.10
N GLU A 45 10.35 -7.61 16.85
CA GLU A 45 10.68 -8.85 16.14
C GLU A 45 10.32 -10.09 16.96
N ASP A 46 10.54 -10.09 18.27
CA ASP A 46 10.28 -11.25 19.12
C ASP A 46 8.78 -11.41 19.39
N ALA A 47 8.05 -10.30 19.56
CA ALA A 47 6.59 -10.30 19.55
C ALA A 47 6.02 -10.80 18.21
N GLY A 48 6.65 -10.41 17.09
CA GLY A 48 6.33 -10.92 15.77
C GLY A 48 6.49 -12.43 15.65
N LYS A 49 7.63 -12.98 16.11
CA LYS A 49 7.89 -14.43 16.17
C LYS A 49 6.93 -15.20 17.06
N ALA A 50 6.48 -14.60 18.16
CA ALA A 50 5.50 -15.18 19.07
C ALA A 50 4.07 -15.16 18.50
N SER A 51 3.82 -14.37 17.45
CA SER A 51 2.54 -14.30 16.76
C SER A 51 2.40 -15.35 15.66
N ILE A 52 1.19 -15.46 15.09
CA ILE A 52 0.94 -16.33 13.93
C ILE A 52 1.72 -15.92 12.66
N LEU A 53 2.27 -14.70 12.63
CA LEU A 53 2.98 -14.14 11.48
C LEU A 53 4.44 -14.60 11.41
N GLY A 54 5.02 -15.09 12.52
CA GLY A 54 6.34 -15.71 12.55
C GLY A 54 7.54 -14.76 12.48
N GLY A 55 7.33 -13.45 12.55
CA GLY A 55 8.38 -12.41 12.57
C GLY A 55 7.78 -11.01 12.55
N LEU A 56 8.62 -9.96 12.63
CA LEU A 56 8.16 -8.59 12.44
C LEU A 56 7.44 -8.48 11.08
N SER A 57 6.22 -7.99 11.10
CA SER A 57 5.38 -7.87 9.90
C SER A 57 4.88 -6.45 9.75
N ALA A 58 4.73 -5.97 8.51
CA ALA A 58 4.05 -4.70 8.26
C ALA A 58 2.57 -4.77 8.68
N SER A 59 2.02 -3.65 9.13
CA SER A 59 0.57 -3.52 9.30
C SER A 59 -0.14 -3.75 7.96
N GLY A 60 -1.33 -4.36 8.01
CA GLY A 60 -2.21 -4.47 6.84
C GLY A 60 -2.56 -3.08 6.28
N TRP A 61 -2.76 -2.09 7.15
CA TRP A 61 -3.05 -0.70 6.74
C TRP A 61 -1.85 -0.01 6.11
N HIS A 62 -0.64 -0.27 6.61
CA HIS A 62 0.59 0.20 5.98
C HIS A 62 0.70 -0.33 4.55
N THR A 63 0.43 -1.63 4.37
CA THR A 63 0.42 -2.30 3.07
C THR A 63 -0.62 -1.70 2.13
N CYS A 64 -1.84 -1.45 2.60
CA CYS A 64 -2.89 -0.77 1.83
C CYS A 64 -2.46 0.64 1.39
N ALA A 65 -1.86 1.43 2.30
CA ALA A 65 -1.38 2.77 1.99
C ALA A 65 -0.25 2.75 0.93
N MET A 66 0.70 1.82 1.06
CA MET A 66 1.76 1.62 0.06
C MET A 66 1.20 1.21 -1.31
N PHE A 67 0.26 0.26 -1.35
CA PHE A 67 -0.41 -0.14 -2.58
C PHE A 67 -1.15 1.03 -3.24
N MET A 68 -1.88 1.81 -2.46
CA MET A 68 -2.56 3.00 -2.97
C MET A 68 -1.57 4.02 -3.54
N ARG A 69 -0.42 4.22 -2.89
CA ARG A 69 0.64 5.08 -3.42
C ARG A 69 1.17 4.58 -4.77
N MET A 70 1.36 3.26 -4.91
CA MET A 70 1.79 2.65 -6.17
C MET A 70 0.74 2.82 -7.27
N LEU A 71 -0.55 2.70 -6.96
CA LEU A 71 -1.63 3.00 -7.92
C LEU A 71 -1.66 4.47 -8.35
N CYS A 72 -1.50 5.40 -7.40
CA CYS A 72 -1.34 6.84 -7.65
C CYS A 72 -0.26 7.09 -8.69
N ASP A 73 0.93 6.52 -8.47
CA ASP A 73 2.08 6.71 -9.35
C ASP A 73 1.91 6.03 -10.72
N ALA A 74 1.23 4.88 -10.77
CA ALA A 74 1.07 4.10 -11.98
C ALA A 74 0.04 4.68 -12.96
N PHE A 75 -1.11 5.16 -12.46
CA PHE A 75 -2.14 5.73 -13.33
C PHE A 75 -3.05 6.77 -12.67
N LEU A 76 -3.32 6.68 -11.37
CA LEU A 76 -4.37 7.46 -10.73
C LEU A 76 -4.11 8.97 -10.78
N LEU A 77 -2.86 9.41 -10.60
CA LEU A 77 -2.49 10.83 -10.66
C LEU A 77 -2.54 11.40 -12.07
N ASP A 78 -2.34 10.56 -13.09
CA ASP A 78 -2.44 10.91 -14.50
C ASP A 78 -3.78 10.39 -15.07
N SER A 79 -4.92 10.62 -14.40
CA SER A 79 -6.24 10.12 -14.84
C SER A 79 -7.36 11.17 -14.79
N THR A 80 -8.50 10.84 -15.38
CA THR A 80 -9.74 11.64 -15.28
C THR A 80 -10.49 11.43 -13.95
N SER A 81 -9.99 10.56 -13.06
CA SER A 81 -10.60 10.25 -11.76
C SER A 81 -10.75 11.50 -10.88
N GLN A 82 -11.89 11.60 -10.19
CA GLN A 82 -12.19 12.69 -9.24
C GLN A 82 -12.18 12.23 -7.77
N GLY A 83 -11.79 10.97 -7.51
CA GLY A 83 -11.80 10.38 -6.17
C GLY A 83 -13.15 9.81 -5.74
N SER A 84 -13.14 9.12 -4.59
CA SER A 84 -14.31 8.53 -3.92
C SER A 84 -14.62 9.32 -2.64
N PRO A 85 -15.88 9.40 -2.17
CA PRO A 85 -16.23 10.10 -0.93
C PRO A 85 -15.56 9.53 0.34
N GLY A 86 -14.88 8.38 0.24
CA GLY A 86 -14.16 7.76 1.35
C GLY A 86 -14.92 6.57 1.94
N ILE A 87 -14.64 6.29 3.21
CA ILE A 87 -15.30 5.24 4.00
C ILE A 87 -16.08 5.97 5.10
N ASP A 88 -17.37 5.66 5.24
CA ASP A 88 -18.20 6.02 6.41
C ASP A 88 -18.10 4.96 7.50
#